data_AF-A0A2A4U264-F1
#
_entry.id   AF-A0A2A4U264-F1
#
_cell.length_a   1.000
_cell.length_b   1.000
_cell.length_c   1.000
_cell.angle_alpha   90.00
_cell.angle_beta   90.00
_cell.angle_gamma   90.00
#
_symmetry.space_group_name_H-M   'P 1'
#
loop_
_entity.id
_entity.type
_entity.pdbx_description
1 polymer ?
#
loop_
_entity_poly.entity_id
_entity_poly.type
_entity_poly.pdbx_seq_one_letter_code
_entity_poly.pdbx_strand_id
1 'polypeptide(L)'
;MLRLALLLLAVPAAAEEFSVVSWNIHKGKHLARVEKELTSSSLSKASLFALQEVLTDQLSGVSHAAGRDAIISRWKLKKRGHVLVNPETGRVAAWADAVSPDGTTIRIYSLHLSYKIGRNPFIPHVRTAEMRAVLDHADPVDGPIIVAGDFNTVGWFFCCNRSAPLLHLLHKRGYTDALAASNVDCNTQHIVGTVDWIFVKGLTPISATCGNYAGSDHKWIQATLKGAVR
;
A
#
# COMPACT_ATOMS: atom_id res chain seq x y z
N MET A 1 20.95 -8.85 13.56
CA MET A 1 20.46 -8.92 12.16
C MET A 1 19.31 -9.91 12.12
N LEU A 2 18.07 -9.44 12.13
CA LEU A 2 16.88 -10.28 12.27
C LEU A 2 16.02 -10.26 11.00
N ARG A 3 15.46 -11.42 10.68
CA ARG A 3 14.83 -11.76 9.40
C ARG A 3 13.32 -11.51 9.43
N LEU A 4 12.88 -10.33 8.98
CA LEU A 4 11.44 -10.02 8.84
C LEU A 4 10.69 -11.09 8.01
N ALA A 5 11.37 -11.79 7.09
CA ALA A 5 10.75 -12.85 6.30
C ALA A 5 10.60 -14.22 6.96
N LEU A 6 11.28 -14.52 8.07
CA LEU A 6 11.17 -15.87 8.65
C LEU A 6 9.86 -16.08 9.41
N LEU A 7 9.12 -15.01 9.69
CA LEU A 7 7.88 -15.02 10.49
C LEU A 7 6.59 -15.23 9.66
N LEU A 8 6.69 -15.33 8.33
CA LEU A 8 5.51 -15.35 7.45
C LEU A 8 5.12 -16.73 6.90
N LEU A 9 5.75 -17.80 7.38
CA LEU A 9 5.37 -19.17 7.03
C LEU A 9 4.20 -19.66 7.89
N ALA A 10 2.98 -19.23 7.54
CA ALA A 10 1.75 -19.83 8.05
C ALA A 10 0.66 -19.81 6.96
N VAL A 11 -0.19 -20.84 7.03
CA VAL A 11 -1.22 -21.34 6.11
C VAL A 11 -1.73 -20.30 5.09
N PRO A 12 -1.70 -20.60 3.78
CA PRO A 12 -2.24 -19.70 2.77
C PRO A 12 -3.72 -19.41 3.04
N ALA A 13 -4.08 -18.13 3.12
CA ALA A 13 -5.49 -17.72 3.07
C ALA A 13 -6.12 -18.30 1.79
N ALA A 14 -7.35 -18.82 1.91
CA ALA A 14 -8.08 -19.34 0.77
C ALA A 14 -8.13 -18.27 -0.34
N ALA A 15 -7.83 -18.65 -1.58
CA ALA A 15 -7.54 -17.67 -2.63
C ALA A 15 -8.73 -16.80 -3.05
N GLU A 16 -9.96 -17.22 -2.74
CA GLU A 16 -11.16 -16.46 -3.05
C GLU A 16 -11.24 -15.17 -2.22
N GLU A 17 -10.79 -15.21 -0.96
CA GLU A 17 -10.78 -14.07 -0.04
C GLU A 17 -9.42 -13.92 0.64
N PHE A 18 -8.79 -12.77 0.44
CA PHE A 18 -7.48 -12.48 1.00
C PHE A 18 -7.42 -11.05 1.51
N SER A 19 -6.42 -10.73 2.33
CA SER A 19 -6.24 -9.37 2.80
C SER A 19 -4.90 -8.76 2.40
N VAL A 20 -4.96 -7.45 2.15
CA VAL A 20 -3.82 -6.59 1.92
C VAL A 20 -3.72 -5.56 3.03
N VAL A 21 -2.51 -5.31 3.50
CA VAL A 21 -2.19 -4.31 4.52
C VAL A 21 -1.34 -3.21 3.89
N SER A 22 -1.64 -1.96 4.22
CA SER A 22 -0.78 -0.82 3.90
C SER A 22 -0.28 -0.17 5.19
N TRP A 23 1.03 0.11 5.27
CA TRP A 23 1.59 0.77 6.45
C TRP A 23 2.90 1.51 6.18
N ASN A 24 2.89 2.83 6.40
CA ASN A 24 4.11 3.61 6.58
C ASN A 24 4.70 3.30 7.97
N ILE A 25 5.90 2.73 8.02
CA ILE A 25 6.54 2.27 9.27
C ILE A 25 7.54 3.27 9.86
N HIS A 26 7.57 4.51 9.36
CA HIS A 26 8.43 5.59 9.86
C HIS A 26 9.90 5.17 10.03
N LYS A 27 10.52 4.65 8.96
CA LYS A 27 11.94 4.20 8.94
C LYS A 27 12.26 3.05 9.90
N GLY A 28 11.23 2.37 10.40
CA GLY A 28 11.39 1.34 11.43
C GLY A 28 11.94 1.92 12.74
N LYS A 29 11.66 3.20 13.06
CA LYS A 29 12.15 3.84 14.30
C LYS A 29 11.85 3.02 15.55
N HIS A 30 10.75 2.26 15.53
CA HIS A 30 10.39 1.29 16.57
C HIS A 30 10.17 -0.11 15.98
N LEU A 31 11.15 -0.63 15.22
CA LEU A 31 11.05 -1.88 14.46
C LEU A 31 10.52 -3.07 15.28
N ALA A 32 10.96 -3.26 16.52
CA ALA A 32 10.45 -4.35 17.37
C ALA A 32 8.94 -4.25 17.64
N ARG A 33 8.37 -3.04 17.72
CA ARG A 33 6.92 -2.82 17.85
C ARG A 33 6.22 -3.09 16.52
N VAL A 34 6.81 -2.67 15.40
CA VAL A 34 6.32 -2.95 14.05
C VAL A 34 6.26 -4.46 13.81
N GLU A 35 7.31 -5.19 14.18
CA GLU A 35 7.39 -6.66 14.09
C GLU A 35 6.32 -7.36 14.95
N LYS A 36 6.15 -6.90 16.19
CA LYS A 36 5.09 -7.41 17.07
C LYS A 36 3.70 -7.19 16.46
N GLU A 37 3.49 -6.05 15.80
CA GLU A 37 2.20 -5.74 15.16
C GLU A 37 1.97 -6.59 13.92
N LEU A 38 2.97 -6.75 13.05
CA LEU A 38 2.91 -7.60 11.85
C LEU A 38 2.63 -9.08 12.18
N THR A 39 2.97 -9.51 13.39
CA THR A 39 2.75 -10.88 13.88
C THR A 39 1.54 -11.01 14.81
N SER A 40 0.80 -9.92 15.05
CA SER A 40 -0.43 -9.93 15.83
C SER A 40 -1.51 -10.82 15.20
N SER A 41 -2.51 -11.22 15.98
CA SER A 41 -3.66 -11.98 15.46
C SER A 41 -4.40 -11.25 14.34
N SER A 42 -4.36 -9.91 14.32
CA SER A 42 -4.98 -9.08 13.29
C SER A 42 -4.24 -9.16 11.95
N LEU A 43 -2.91 -9.07 11.95
CA LEU A 43 -2.11 -8.98 10.71
C LEU A 43 -1.45 -10.30 10.30
N SER A 44 -1.35 -11.27 11.21
CA SER A 44 -0.71 -12.57 10.96
C SER A 44 -1.38 -13.40 9.87
N LYS A 45 -2.61 -13.05 9.46
CA LYS A 45 -3.34 -13.70 8.37
C LYS A 45 -3.30 -12.91 7.06
N ALA A 46 -2.74 -11.70 7.05
CA ALA A 46 -2.67 -10.90 5.84
C ALA A 46 -1.76 -11.54 4.79
N SER A 47 -2.23 -11.53 3.55
CA SER A 47 -1.57 -12.20 2.43
C SER A 47 -0.50 -11.32 1.79
N LEU A 48 -0.78 -10.02 1.70
CA LEU A 48 0.07 -9.02 1.06
C LEU A 48 0.26 -7.81 1.99
N PHE A 49 1.46 -7.24 1.99
CA PHE A 49 1.79 -6.02 2.73
C PHE A 49 2.45 -5.04 1.78
N ALA A 50 1.95 -3.81 1.73
CA ALA A 50 2.57 -2.65 1.12
C ALA A 50 3.12 -1.76 2.24
N LEU A 51 4.43 -1.80 2.45
CA LEU A 51 5.11 -1.01 3.48
C LEU A 51 5.81 0.20 2.86
N GLN A 52 5.78 1.33 3.55
CA GLN A 52 6.46 2.57 3.16
C GLN A 52 7.43 3.01 4.25
N GLU A 53 8.41 3.82 3.83
CA GLU A 53 9.54 4.23 4.67
C GLU A 53 10.32 3.05 5.27
N VAL A 54 10.52 1.99 4.50
CA VAL A 54 11.38 0.88 4.94
C VAL A 54 12.83 1.22 4.63
N LEU A 55 13.72 1.13 5.63
CA LEU A 55 15.15 1.17 5.38
C LEU A 55 15.59 -0.20 4.88
N THR A 56 16.26 -0.24 3.73
CA THR A 56 16.50 -1.47 2.95
C THR A 56 17.31 -2.53 3.71
N ASP A 57 18.13 -2.13 4.66
CA ASP A 57 18.91 -3.01 5.55
C ASP A 57 18.04 -3.75 6.59
N GLN A 58 16.79 -3.35 6.76
CA GLN A 58 15.84 -3.94 7.71
C GLN A 58 14.99 -5.09 7.12
N LEU A 59 15.06 -5.32 5.80
CA LEU A 59 14.31 -6.38 5.13
C LEU A 59 15.23 -7.49 4.62
N SER A 60 14.92 -8.73 4.97
CA SER A 60 15.50 -9.92 4.33
C SER A 60 14.38 -10.93 4.03
N GLY A 61 14.45 -11.64 2.88
CA GLY A 61 13.60 -12.77 2.47
C GLY A 61 12.47 -12.47 1.46
N VAL A 62 11.24 -13.03 1.61
CA VAL A 62 10.07 -13.00 0.67
C VAL A 62 9.48 -11.60 0.36
N SER A 63 10.30 -10.57 0.51
CA SER A 63 9.99 -9.19 0.19
C SER A 63 10.54 -8.81 -1.19
N HIS A 64 9.95 -7.75 -1.75
CA HIS A 64 10.52 -6.95 -2.81
C HIS A 64 10.60 -5.51 -2.30
N ALA A 65 11.74 -4.84 -2.50
CA ALA A 65 11.92 -3.45 -2.09
C ALA A 65 12.43 -2.61 -3.26
N ALA A 66 11.93 -1.40 -3.38
CA ALA A 66 12.41 -0.39 -4.32
C ALA A 66 12.42 0.98 -3.64
N GLY A 67 13.60 1.60 -3.54
CA GLY A 67 13.76 2.81 -2.76
C GLY A 67 13.42 2.55 -1.28
N ARG A 68 12.36 3.21 -0.80
CA ARG A 68 11.85 3.06 0.58
C ARG A 68 10.50 2.36 0.66
N ASP A 69 10.01 1.84 -0.46
CA ASP A 69 8.76 1.12 -0.53
C ASP A 69 9.04 -0.37 -0.67
N ALA A 70 8.29 -1.18 0.06
CA ALA A 70 8.42 -2.61 0.05
C ALA A 70 7.07 -3.30 -0.10
N ILE A 71 7.11 -4.45 -0.76
CA ILE A 71 6.02 -5.41 -0.85
C ILE A 71 6.48 -6.68 -0.15
N ILE A 72 5.69 -7.15 0.82
CA ILE A 72 5.90 -8.46 1.44
C ILE A 72 4.71 -9.34 1.08
N SER A 73 5.00 -10.58 0.69
CA SER A 73 3.96 -11.51 0.25
C SER A 73 4.12 -12.87 0.92
N ARG A 74 3.01 -13.46 1.35
CA ARG A 74 2.91 -14.89 1.69
C ARG A 74 2.73 -15.76 0.45
N TRP A 75 2.47 -15.13 -0.68
CA TRP A 75 2.32 -15.79 -1.97
C TRP A 75 3.62 -15.73 -2.77
N LYS A 76 3.69 -16.53 -3.83
CA LYS A 76 4.84 -16.52 -4.72
C LYS A 76 4.87 -15.21 -5.51
N LEU A 77 5.97 -14.46 -5.43
CA LEU A 77 6.21 -13.32 -6.31
C LEU A 77 6.82 -13.80 -7.63
N LYS A 78 6.12 -13.59 -8.76
CA LYS A 78 6.53 -14.05 -10.10
C LYS A 78 7.39 -13.03 -10.84
N LYS A 79 6.97 -11.76 -10.82
CA LYS A 79 7.70 -10.63 -11.38
C LYS A 79 7.68 -9.48 -10.37
N ARG A 80 8.67 -8.61 -10.45
CA ARG A 80 8.81 -7.46 -9.56
C ARG A 80 9.71 -6.41 -10.18
N GLY A 81 9.52 -5.16 -9.77
CA GLY A 81 10.29 -4.04 -10.28
C GLY A 81 9.92 -2.74 -9.59
N HIS A 82 10.24 -1.63 -10.23
CA HIS A 82 9.87 -0.32 -9.74
C HIS A 82 9.38 0.57 -10.88
N VAL A 83 8.60 1.58 -10.52
CA VAL A 83 8.19 2.67 -11.41
C VAL A 83 8.87 3.93 -10.91
N LEU A 84 9.60 4.64 -11.79
CA LEU A 84 10.10 5.98 -11.48
C LEU A 84 8.90 6.95 -11.51
N VAL A 85 8.42 7.36 -10.34
CA VAL A 85 7.24 8.23 -10.24
C VAL A 85 7.59 9.70 -10.29
N ASN A 86 8.81 10.06 -9.88
CA ASN A 86 9.31 11.43 -9.92
C ASN A 86 10.79 11.45 -10.34
N PRO A 87 11.09 11.77 -11.61
CA PRO A 87 12.46 11.82 -12.12
C PRO A 87 13.34 12.86 -11.41
N GLU A 88 12.78 13.99 -10.98
CA GLU A 88 13.55 15.07 -10.34
C GLU A 88 14.09 14.67 -8.97
N THR A 89 13.33 13.84 -8.23
CA THR A 89 13.70 13.40 -6.88
C THR A 89 14.22 11.96 -6.83
N GLY A 90 14.15 11.23 -7.93
CA GLY A 90 14.45 9.80 -7.98
C GLY A 90 13.45 8.93 -7.21
N ARG A 91 12.28 9.46 -6.85
CA ARG A 91 11.25 8.70 -6.11
C ARG A 91 10.69 7.59 -7.00
N VAL A 92 10.57 6.40 -6.41
CA VAL A 92 10.05 5.21 -7.08
C VAL A 92 8.88 4.62 -6.31
N ALA A 93 8.02 3.88 -6.99
CA ALA A 93 7.05 2.97 -6.39
C ALA A 93 7.48 1.52 -6.63
N ALA A 94 7.33 0.64 -5.64
CA ALA A 94 7.58 -0.79 -5.79
C ALA A 94 6.36 -1.49 -6.44
N TRP A 95 6.60 -2.46 -7.31
CA TRP A 95 5.53 -3.32 -7.82
C TRP A 95 5.92 -4.80 -7.84
N ALA A 96 4.93 -5.68 -7.71
CA ALA A 96 5.11 -7.12 -7.88
C ALA A 96 3.85 -7.80 -8.42
N ASP A 97 4.05 -8.89 -9.17
CA ASP A 97 3.03 -9.87 -9.53
C ASP A 97 3.03 -10.97 -8.47
N ALA A 98 2.03 -10.99 -7.60
CA ALA A 98 1.83 -12.02 -6.59
C ALA A 98 0.86 -13.09 -7.11
N VAL A 99 1.23 -14.36 -6.99
CA VAL A 99 0.43 -15.49 -7.47
C VAL A 99 -0.25 -16.17 -6.28
N SER A 100 -1.56 -16.00 -6.15
CA SER A 100 -2.36 -16.60 -5.09
C SER A 100 -2.37 -18.14 -5.18
N PRO A 101 -2.80 -18.85 -4.11
CA PRO A 101 -2.79 -20.31 -4.06
C PRO A 101 -3.62 -21.00 -5.16
N ASP A 102 -4.67 -20.35 -5.67
CA ASP A 102 -5.49 -20.82 -6.81
C ASP A 102 -4.85 -20.54 -8.18
N GLY A 103 -3.68 -19.89 -8.21
CA GLY A 103 -2.98 -19.52 -9.43
C GLY A 103 -3.37 -18.15 -10.01
N THR A 104 -4.30 -17.41 -9.41
CA THR A 104 -4.64 -16.05 -9.85
C THR A 104 -3.42 -15.13 -9.65
N THR A 105 -3.09 -14.33 -10.66
CA THR A 105 -2.00 -13.35 -10.56
C THR A 105 -2.60 -11.97 -10.27
N ILE A 106 -2.12 -11.34 -9.20
CA ILE A 106 -2.51 -10.00 -8.76
C ILE A 106 -1.30 -9.08 -8.82
N ARG A 107 -1.45 -7.93 -9.49
CA ARG A 107 -0.44 -6.86 -9.49
C ARG A 107 -0.64 -6.00 -8.26
N ILE A 108 0.37 -5.87 -7.42
CA ILE A 108 0.36 -4.96 -6.27
C ILE A 108 1.43 -3.88 -6.44
N TYR A 109 1.06 -2.64 -6.10
CA TYR A 109 1.95 -1.50 -5.95
C TYR A 109 2.02 -1.06 -4.49
N SER A 110 3.23 -0.85 -3.99
CA SER A 110 3.50 -0.11 -2.75
C SER A 110 4.14 1.21 -3.13
N LEU A 111 3.57 2.32 -2.67
CA LEU A 111 4.06 3.64 -3.03
C LEU A 111 3.94 4.64 -1.88
N HIS A 112 4.90 5.54 -1.81
CA HIS A 112 4.87 6.71 -0.95
C HIS A 112 5.00 7.96 -1.83
N LEU A 113 3.94 8.74 -1.99
CA LEU A 113 3.96 9.95 -2.84
C LEU A 113 4.68 11.12 -2.17
N SER A 114 5.03 12.14 -2.95
CA SER A 114 5.73 13.32 -2.43
C SER A 114 4.96 14.03 -1.31
N TYR A 115 5.62 14.12 -0.15
CA TYR A 115 5.20 14.93 0.99
C TYR A 115 5.53 16.42 0.76
N LYS A 116 4.91 17.33 1.52
CA LYS A 116 5.10 18.78 1.44
C LYS A 116 6.60 19.17 1.44
N ILE A 117 7.18 19.44 0.27
CA ILE A 117 8.50 20.09 0.17
C ILE A 117 8.26 21.59 0.01
N GLY A 118 8.42 22.33 1.12
CA GLY A 118 8.32 23.78 1.14
C GLY A 118 6.92 24.29 0.80
N ARG A 119 6.76 25.62 0.75
CA ARG A 119 5.50 26.31 0.40
C ARG A 119 5.11 26.13 -1.08
N ASN A 120 5.31 24.94 -1.67
CA ASN A 120 5.00 24.69 -3.07
C ASN A 120 3.49 24.41 -3.24
N PRO A 121 2.71 25.34 -3.81
CA PRO A 121 1.26 25.14 -4.01
C PRO A 121 0.94 24.02 -5.02
N PHE A 122 1.94 23.57 -5.80
CA PHE A 122 1.77 22.56 -6.83
C PHE A 122 1.93 21.11 -6.34
N ILE A 123 2.20 20.88 -5.05
CA ILE A 123 2.32 19.52 -4.49
C ILE A 123 1.11 18.60 -4.80
N PRO A 124 -0.16 19.06 -4.81
CA PRO A 124 -1.27 18.25 -5.33
C PRO A 124 -1.10 17.79 -6.78
N HIS A 125 -0.59 18.66 -7.66
CA HIS A 125 -0.34 18.32 -9.07
C HIS A 125 0.84 17.37 -9.22
N VAL A 126 1.92 17.56 -8.44
CA VAL A 126 3.08 16.65 -8.41
C VAL A 126 2.63 15.25 -8.00
N ARG A 127 1.89 15.10 -6.89
CA ARG A 127 1.34 13.79 -6.46
C ARG A 127 0.42 13.17 -7.50
N THR A 128 -0.35 13.97 -8.22
CA THR A 128 -1.22 13.49 -9.30
C THR A 128 -0.41 12.99 -10.49
N ALA A 129 0.70 13.64 -10.83
CA ALA A 129 1.62 13.19 -11.87
C ALA A 129 2.36 11.90 -11.45
N GLU A 130 2.80 11.81 -10.19
CA GLU A 130 3.42 10.61 -9.63
C GLU A 130 2.45 9.42 -9.66
N MET A 131 1.20 9.61 -9.22
CA MET A 131 0.16 8.60 -9.31
C MET A 131 -0.12 8.21 -10.76
N ARG A 132 -0.16 9.18 -11.69
CA ARG A 132 -0.34 8.89 -13.12
C ARG A 132 0.73 7.96 -13.66
N ALA A 133 2.01 8.14 -13.29
CA ALA A 133 3.08 7.23 -13.71
C ALA A 133 2.82 5.78 -13.27
N VAL A 134 2.30 5.58 -12.06
CA VAL A 134 1.90 4.25 -11.56
C VAL A 134 0.73 3.68 -12.37
N LEU A 135 -0.29 4.49 -12.64
CA LEU A 135 -1.48 4.05 -13.38
C LEU A 135 -1.18 3.76 -14.85
N ASP A 136 -0.36 4.57 -15.51
CA ASP A 136 0.06 4.34 -16.89
C ASP A 136 0.89 3.05 -17.01
N HIS A 137 1.72 2.74 -16.00
CA HIS A 137 2.42 1.45 -15.92
C HIS A 137 1.47 0.27 -15.62
N ALA A 138 0.34 0.52 -14.97
CA ALA A 138 -0.66 -0.50 -14.64
C ALA A 138 -1.67 -0.77 -15.78
N ASP A 139 -1.90 0.20 -16.67
CA ASP A 139 -2.85 0.08 -17.79
C ASP A 139 -2.68 -1.17 -18.67
N PRO A 140 -1.46 -1.60 -19.06
CA PRO A 140 -1.30 -2.79 -19.90
C PRO A 140 -1.40 -4.11 -19.12
N VAL A 141 -1.67 -4.08 -17.81
CA VAL A 141 -1.78 -5.28 -16.98
C VAL A 141 -3.20 -5.82 -17.07
N ASP A 142 -3.32 -7.02 -17.64
CA ASP A 142 -4.56 -7.79 -17.59
C ASP A 142 -4.73 -8.44 -16.21
N GLY A 143 -5.85 -8.15 -15.55
CA GLY A 143 -6.24 -8.79 -14.29
C GLY A 143 -6.34 -7.83 -13.10
N PRO A 144 -6.45 -8.40 -11.88
CA PRO A 144 -6.65 -7.62 -10.66
C PRO A 144 -5.42 -6.81 -10.25
N ILE A 145 -5.65 -5.57 -9.84
CA ILE A 145 -4.61 -4.61 -9.46
C ILE A 145 -4.92 -4.01 -8.09
N ILE A 146 -3.89 -3.89 -7.25
CA ILE A 146 -3.92 -3.21 -5.96
C ILE A 146 -2.90 -2.07 -5.98
N VAL A 147 -3.33 -0.88 -5.61
CA VAL A 147 -2.48 0.31 -5.43
C VAL A 147 -2.64 0.77 -4.00
N ALA A 148 -1.59 0.59 -3.18
CA ALA A 148 -1.65 0.85 -1.76
C ALA A 148 -0.43 1.64 -1.28
N GLY A 149 -0.63 2.46 -0.25
CA GLY A 149 0.44 3.17 0.41
C GLY A 149 0.05 4.54 0.95
N ASP A 150 1.07 5.30 1.31
CA ASP A 150 0.95 6.67 1.78
C ASP A 150 0.88 7.62 0.57
N PHE A 151 -0.33 8.05 0.22
CA PHE A 151 -0.54 8.97 -0.90
C PHE A 151 -0.31 10.42 -0.49
N ASN A 152 0.01 10.65 0.79
CA ASN A 152 0.25 11.96 1.34
C ASN A 152 -0.88 12.94 1.00
N THR A 153 -2.16 12.54 0.99
CA THR A 153 -3.34 13.36 0.59
C THR A 153 -3.68 14.51 1.56
N VAL A 154 -2.65 15.15 2.10
CA VAL A 154 -2.73 16.34 2.95
C VAL A 154 -3.24 17.54 2.16
N GLY A 155 -4.15 18.30 2.78
CA GLY A 155 -4.60 19.61 2.31
C GLY A 155 -3.65 20.75 2.73
N TRP A 156 -3.91 21.94 2.16
CA TRP A 156 -3.15 23.16 2.45
C TRP A 156 -3.60 23.85 3.75
N PHE A 157 -4.92 23.86 4.04
CA PHE A 157 -5.48 24.48 5.24
C PHE A 157 -6.33 23.56 6.13
N PHE A 158 -6.80 22.41 5.61
CA PHE A 158 -7.62 21.44 6.36
C PHE A 158 -7.27 19.99 6.00
N CYS A 159 -7.50 19.11 6.97
CA CYS A 159 -7.23 17.67 7.00
C CYS A 159 -7.92 16.87 5.88
N CYS A 160 -7.42 15.67 5.57
CA CYS A 160 -8.10 14.57 4.88
C CYS A 160 -8.87 14.94 3.60
N ASN A 161 -8.20 15.00 2.44
CA ASN A 161 -8.93 15.32 1.22
C ASN A 161 -9.30 14.07 0.39
N ARG A 162 -10.45 13.44 0.69
CA ARG A 162 -11.09 12.46 -0.22
C ARG A 162 -11.39 13.05 -1.61
N SER A 163 -11.43 14.38 -1.74
CA SER A 163 -11.51 15.09 -3.03
C SER A 163 -10.14 15.45 -3.63
N ALA A 164 -9.03 14.86 -3.14
CA ALA A 164 -7.71 15.08 -3.71
C ALA A 164 -7.71 14.68 -5.22
N PRO A 165 -7.10 15.50 -6.11
CA PRO A 165 -7.14 15.23 -7.55
C PRO A 165 -6.63 13.84 -7.97
N LEU A 166 -5.65 13.30 -7.24
CA LEU A 166 -5.12 11.96 -7.49
C LEU A 166 -6.14 10.84 -7.20
N LEU A 167 -7.02 11.03 -6.20
CA LEU A 167 -8.07 10.05 -5.89
C LEU A 167 -9.14 10.05 -6.97
N HIS A 168 -9.50 11.24 -7.48
CA HIS A 168 -10.38 11.36 -8.64
C HIS A 168 -9.79 10.69 -9.88
N LEU A 169 -8.48 10.80 -10.10
CA LEU A 169 -7.79 10.11 -11.18
C LEU A 169 -7.91 8.58 -11.06
N LEU A 170 -7.72 8.04 -9.85
CA LEU A 170 -7.92 6.61 -9.57
C LEU A 170 -9.35 6.16 -9.88
N HIS A 171 -10.36 6.87 -9.38
CA HIS A 171 -11.77 6.55 -9.66
C HIS A 171 -12.09 6.60 -11.15
N LYS A 172 -11.62 7.63 -11.86
CA LYS A 172 -11.77 7.73 -13.33
C LYS A 172 -11.13 6.57 -14.09
N ARG A 173 -10.09 5.94 -13.53
CA ARG A 173 -9.40 4.77 -14.09
C ARG A 173 -10.02 3.44 -13.66
N GLY A 174 -11.17 3.48 -12.97
CA GLY A 174 -11.93 2.31 -12.56
C GLY A 174 -11.44 1.66 -11.26
N TYR A 175 -10.68 2.39 -10.44
CA TYR A 175 -10.27 1.91 -9.12
C TYR A 175 -11.31 2.26 -8.05
N THR A 176 -11.50 1.34 -7.11
CA THR A 176 -12.37 1.47 -5.95
C THR A 176 -11.54 1.67 -4.69
N ASP A 177 -11.88 2.68 -3.89
CA ASP A 177 -11.33 2.87 -2.53
C ASP A 177 -11.91 1.81 -1.60
N ALA A 178 -11.06 0.90 -1.09
CA ALA A 178 -11.48 -0.18 -0.23
C ALA A 178 -12.01 0.28 1.14
N LEU A 179 -11.51 1.41 1.65
CA LEU A 179 -11.97 1.97 2.92
C LEU A 179 -13.36 2.58 2.75
N ALA A 180 -13.56 3.39 1.71
CA ALA A 180 -14.88 3.94 1.36
C ALA A 180 -15.92 2.84 1.16
N ALA A 181 -15.59 1.84 0.35
CA ALA A 181 -16.49 0.73 0.03
C ALA A 181 -16.91 -0.07 1.27
N SER A 182 -16.08 -0.06 2.32
CA SER A 182 -16.33 -0.75 3.58
C SER A 182 -16.88 0.17 4.69
N ASN A 183 -17.23 1.42 4.37
CA ASN A 183 -17.65 2.44 5.34
C ASN A 183 -16.66 2.67 6.49
N VAL A 184 -15.36 2.59 6.20
CA VAL A 184 -14.30 2.83 7.17
C VAL A 184 -13.76 4.24 7.00
N ASP A 185 -13.85 5.01 8.08
CA ASP A 185 -13.13 6.26 8.24
C ASP A 185 -11.91 6.04 9.15
N CYS A 186 -10.73 6.47 8.70
CA CYS A 186 -9.48 6.20 9.37
C CYS A 186 -8.57 7.43 9.27
N ASN A 187 -8.33 8.08 10.40
CA ASN A 187 -7.22 9.03 10.52
C ASN A 187 -5.94 8.21 10.61
N THR A 188 -5.35 7.92 9.45
CA THR A 188 -4.18 7.05 9.33
C THR A 188 -2.94 7.72 9.90
N GLN A 189 -2.85 9.05 9.88
CA GLN A 189 -1.75 9.83 10.45
C GLN A 189 -2.24 10.74 11.60
N HIS A 190 -1.44 10.82 12.66
CA HIS A 190 -1.82 11.41 13.95
C HIS A 190 -2.14 12.92 13.96
N ILE A 191 -1.69 13.69 12.96
CA ILE A 191 -1.90 15.14 12.80
C ILE A 191 -2.75 15.45 11.58
N VAL A 192 -2.45 14.82 10.44
CA VAL A 192 -3.00 15.20 9.12
C VAL A 192 -4.13 14.28 8.63
N GLY A 193 -4.50 13.30 9.46
CA GLY A 193 -5.63 12.42 9.25
C GLY A 193 -5.40 11.39 8.14
N THR A 194 -6.37 11.19 7.23
CA THR A 194 -6.32 10.14 6.20
C THR A 194 -5.37 10.50 5.06
N VAL A 195 -4.26 9.78 4.99
CA VAL A 195 -3.24 9.90 3.93
C VAL A 195 -2.83 8.56 3.33
N ASP A 196 -3.12 7.46 4.02
CA ASP A 196 -2.88 6.10 3.54
C ASP A 196 -4.14 5.53 2.91
N TRP A 197 -3.98 4.85 1.77
CA TRP A 197 -5.10 4.34 0.99
C TRP A 197 -4.83 2.94 0.45
N ILE A 198 -5.91 2.21 0.19
CA ILE A 198 -5.91 0.96 -0.57
C ILE A 198 -6.95 1.10 -1.69
N PHE A 199 -6.48 1.20 -2.93
CA PHE A 199 -7.32 1.21 -4.13
C PHE A 199 -7.18 -0.10 -4.88
N VAL A 200 -8.29 -0.60 -5.42
CA VAL A 200 -8.33 -1.87 -6.13
C VAL A 200 -9.06 -1.76 -7.47
N LYS A 201 -8.64 -2.54 -8.46
CA LYS A 201 -9.29 -2.70 -9.77
C LYS A 201 -9.43 -4.19 -10.08
N GLY A 202 -10.61 -4.62 -10.51
CA GLY A 202 -10.89 -6.04 -10.76
C GLY A 202 -11.00 -6.91 -9.49
N LEU A 203 -11.17 -6.28 -8.32
CA LEU A 203 -11.38 -6.93 -7.03
C LEU A 203 -12.53 -6.24 -6.30
N THR A 204 -13.22 -6.98 -5.44
CA THR A 204 -14.31 -6.46 -4.62
C THR A 204 -13.86 -6.32 -3.16
N PRO A 205 -13.83 -5.11 -2.59
CA PRO A 205 -13.64 -4.94 -1.15
C PRO A 205 -14.81 -5.58 -0.37
N ILE A 206 -14.49 -6.45 0.59
CA ILE A 206 -15.47 -7.08 1.50
C ILE A 206 -15.54 -6.31 2.82
N SER A 207 -14.38 -5.97 3.36
CA SER A 207 -14.24 -5.25 4.61
C SER A 207 -12.92 -4.51 4.64
N ALA A 208 -12.83 -3.50 5.49
CA ALA A 208 -11.59 -2.83 5.81
C ALA A 208 -11.50 -2.58 7.31
N THR A 209 -10.29 -2.39 7.81
CA THR A 209 -10.01 -2.10 9.22
C THR A 209 -8.87 -1.11 9.32
N CYS A 210 -8.96 -0.24 10.33
CA CYS A 210 -7.95 0.73 10.72
C CYS A 210 -7.27 0.25 11.99
N GLY A 211 -5.94 0.24 12.01
CA GLY A 211 -5.15 -0.21 13.14
C GLY A 211 -4.98 0.80 14.27
N ASN A 212 -4.00 0.54 15.12
CA ASN A 212 -3.51 1.47 16.13
C ASN A 212 -2.16 2.08 15.72
N TYR A 213 -1.78 3.17 16.37
CA TYR A 213 -0.43 3.74 16.24
C TYR A 213 0.58 2.84 16.96
N ALA A 214 1.08 1.84 16.24
CA ALA A 214 1.89 0.77 16.80
C ALA A 214 3.35 0.84 16.31
N GLY A 215 4.14 1.75 16.88
CA GLY A 215 5.56 1.90 16.49
C GLY A 215 5.78 2.72 15.22
N SER A 216 4.71 3.31 14.66
CA SER A 216 4.73 4.32 13.63
C SER A 216 3.80 5.46 14.01
N ASP A 217 4.04 6.62 13.43
CA ASP A 217 3.16 7.79 13.51
C ASP A 217 1.99 7.70 12.52
N HIS A 218 1.96 6.61 11.74
CA HIS A 218 0.83 6.12 10.95
C HIS A 218 0.24 4.84 11.56
N LYS A 219 -1.08 4.68 11.44
CA LYS A 219 -1.80 3.42 11.61
C LYS A 219 -1.63 2.57 10.36
N TRP A 220 -1.55 1.27 10.52
CA TRP A 220 -1.79 0.36 9.39
C TRP A 220 -3.27 0.41 9.01
N ILE A 221 -3.54 0.15 7.73
CA ILE A 221 -4.89 -0.11 7.21
C ILE A 221 -4.89 -1.48 6.54
N GLN A 222 -6.00 -2.19 6.65
CA GLN A 222 -6.19 -3.50 6.03
C GLN A 222 -7.47 -3.50 5.22
N ALA A 223 -7.45 -4.14 4.06
CA ALA A 223 -8.65 -4.47 3.30
C ALA A 223 -8.70 -5.98 3.03
N THR A 224 -9.86 -6.59 3.25
CA THR A 224 -10.20 -7.93 2.79
C THR A 224 -10.86 -7.82 1.42
N LEU A 225 -10.36 -8.57 0.46
CA LEU A 225 -10.70 -8.48 -0.94
C LEU A 225 -11.16 -9.84 -1.46
N LYS A 226 -12.13 -9.81 -2.36
CA LYS A 226 -12.59 -10.98 -3.12
C LYS A 226 -12.20 -10.85 -4.59
N GLY A 227 -11.74 -11.95 -5.18
CA GLY A 227 -11.57 -12.05 -6.63
C GLY A 227 -12.91 -11.90 -7.36
N ALA A 228 -12.92 -11.26 -8.53
CA ALA A 228 -14.13 -11.27 -9.36
C ALA A 228 -14.44 -12.72 -9.79
N VAL A 229 -15.67 -13.18 -9.54
CA VAL A 229 -16.16 -14.46 -10.08
C VAL A 229 -16.17 -14.32 -11.59
N ARG A 230 -15.43 -15.20 -12.28
CA ARG A 230 -15.44 -15.27 -13.75
C ARG A 230 -16.75 -15.84 -14.25
#